data_AF-F9X312-F1
#
_entry.id   AF-F9X312-F1
#
_cell.length_a   1.000
_cell.length_b   1.000
_cell.length_c   1.000
_cell.angle_alpha   90.00
_cell.angle_beta   90.00
_cell.angle_gamma   90.00
#
_symmetry.space_group_name_H-M   'P 1'
#
loop_
_entity.id
_entity.type
_entity.pdbx_description
1 polymer ?
#
loop_
_entity_poly.entity_id
_entity_poly.type
_entity_poly.pdbx_seq_one_letter_code
_entity_poly.pdbx_strand_id
1 'polypeptide(L)'
;MTGHRLVATDFGENHYGDPYRVELGANWLQKHNDATVLPDYENYLTYNETGEIEIDLWDAYDEADKVATAEAGRLLTDNVRDQSTRAGLALAGWNPEVDDMSAALVEWINFDWSIAVPHDYSSLIFNTAVENFTYGLLGDEEPFIVDSRGYNTIVSGEALTFLQPNDPRLLLNTIVTDISHSDSGVTVHNADGTCISAAYAINTSSLGVLKHDSVSYTPALPTWKSTAIQNFGMTTYTKIFLQFPTTFWPQDTELFYHADPHERGNYPVFQSLSHAAYLGVDSNLSSQPPQPNNRTASNAKPTQKPKPRSWPFSPRCSPTSPFPNPRLFSIRAGR
;
A
#
# COMPACT_ATOMS: atom_id res chain seq x y z
N MET A 1 -8.72 -2.62 0.97
CA MET A 1 -8.96 -1.27 0.42
C MET A 1 -8.62 -0.22 1.46
N THR A 2 -7.55 0.54 1.26
CA THR A 2 -7.25 1.73 2.05
C THR A 2 -8.18 2.87 1.59
N GLY A 3 -8.89 3.50 2.53
CA GLY A 3 -9.91 4.52 2.24
C GLY A 3 -9.32 5.85 1.77
N HIS A 4 -8.92 5.93 0.51
CA HIS A 4 -8.46 7.19 -0.09
C HIS A 4 -9.56 7.89 -0.86
N ARG A 5 -9.42 9.21 -0.95
CA ARG A 5 -10.31 10.05 -1.73
C ARG A 5 -9.90 9.84 -3.18
N LEU A 6 -10.66 9.03 -3.93
CA LEU A 6 -10.52 8.74 -5.37
C LEU A 6 -10.64 10.03 -6.22
N VAL A 7 -9.75 10.97 -5.97
CA VAL A 7 -9.72 12.33 -6.48
C VAL A 7 -8.55 12.38 -7.42
N ALA A 8 -8.85 12.71 -8.67
CA ALA A 8 -7.81 12.86 -9.66
C ALA A 8 -7.08 14.19 -9.50
N THR A 9 -5.80 14.17 -9.87
CA THR A 9 -4.91 15.33 -9.91
C THR A 9 -3.98 15.22 -11.10
N ASP A 10 -3.53 16.36 -11.59
CA ASP A 10 -2.58 16.42 -12.70
C ASP A 10 -1.16 16.14 -12.20
N PHE A 11 -0.38 15.45 -13.02
CA PHE A 11 1.02 15.10 -12.80
C PHE A 11 1.78 15.15 -14.11
N GLY A 12 2.95 15.81 -14.13
CA GLY A 12 3.82 15.81 -15.30
C GLY A 12 3.13 16.28 -16.59
N GLU A 13 3.76 16.00 -17.72
CA GLU A 13 3.24 16.22 -19.08
C GLU A 13 3.65 15.02 -19.96
N ASN A 14 2.77 14.54 -20.82
CA ASN A 14 3.10 13.54 -21.81
C ASN A 14 3.88 14.16 -22.99
N HIS A 15 4.33 13.36 -23.95
CA HIS A 15 5.03 13.86 -25.14
C HIS A 15 4.21 14.78 -26.05
N TYR A 16 2.89 14.90 -25.82
CA TYR A 16 2.01 15.89 -26.48
C TYR A 16 1.86 17.20 -25.68
N GLY A 17 2.37 17.27 -24.45
CA GLY A 17 2.24 18.41 -23.55
C GLY A 17 0.98 18.38 -22.66
N ASP A 18 0.20 17.30 -22.70
CA ASP A 18 -0.98 17.13 -21.84
C ASP A 18 -0.57 16.50 -20.50
N PRO A 19 -1.15 16.92 -19.36
CA PRO A 19 -0.79 16.34 -18.07
C PRO A 19 -1.23 14.87 -17.95
N TYR A 20 -0.44 14.06 -17.24
CA TYR A 20 -0.94 12.78 -16.75
C TYR A 20 -1.96 12.99 -15.66
N ARG A 21 -2.98 12.14 -15.64
CA ARG A 21 -3.97 12.11 -14.58
C ARG A 21 -3.65 10.97 -13.62
N VAL A 22 -3.44 11.30 -12.34
CA VAL A 22 -3.20 10.31 -11.29
C VAL A 22 -4.28 10.45 -10.23
N GLU A 23 -4.77 9.35 -9.69
CA GLU A 23 -5.71 9.39 -8.58
C GLU A 23 -5.01 9.32 -7.22
N LEU A 24 -5.49 10.15 -6.30
CA LEU A 24 -5.06 10.14 -4.91
C LEU A 24 -5.56 8.88 -4.21
N GLY A 25 -4.81 7.78 -4.32
CA GLY A 25 -5.16 6.53 -3.64
C GLY A 25 -4.29 5.34 -4.02
N ALA A 26 -4.77 4.15 -3.67
CA ALA A 26 -4.19 2.90 -4.13
C ALA A 26 -4.60 2.67 -5.60
N ASN A 27 -3.62 2.38 -6.46
CA ASN A 27 -3.80 2.25 -7.92
C ASN A 27 -3.74 0.80 -8.40
N TRP A 28 -4.20 -0.14 -7.58
CA TRP A 28 -4.27 -1.56 -7.92
C TRP A 28 -5.66 -2.13 -7.59
N LEU A 29 -6.09 -3.09 -8.39
CA LEU A 29 -7.34 -3.83 -8.21
C LEU A 29 -7.01 -5.29 -7.97
N GLN A 30 -7.75 -5.95 -7.09
CA GLN A 30 -7.85 -7.41 -7.14
C GLN A 30 -8.99 -7.71 -8.13
N LYS A 31 -8.63 -8.23 -9.31
CA LYS A 31 -9.53 -8.75 -10.36
C LYS A 31 -10.42 -7.72 -11.10
N HIS A 32 -9.96 -7.26 -12.27
CA HIS A 32 -10.76 -6.63 -13.34
C HIS A 32 -9.92 -6.54 -14.63
N ASN A 33 -10.43 -6.91 -15.81
CA ASN A 33 -9.55 -7.18 -16.98
C ASN A 33 -9.42 -6.05 -18.01
N ASP A 34 -10.41 -5.15 -18.14
CA ASP A 34 -10.52 -4.35 -19.36
C ASP A 34 -9.65 -3.08 -19.43
N ALA A 35 -8.84 -2.79 -18.39
CA ALA A 35 -7.94 -1.61 -18.37
C ALA A 35 -6.77 -1.74 -17.37
N THR A 36 -6.26 -2.96 -17.22
CA THR A 36 -5.21 -3.29 -16.28
C THR A 36 -4.05 -4.02 -16.94
N VAL A 37 -2.89 -3.95 -16.31
CA VAL A 37 -1.66 -4.65 -16.71
C VAL A 37 -1.25 -5.52 -15.55
N LEU A 38 -0.92 -6.78 -15.80
CA LEU A 38 -0.30 -7.63 -14.78
C LEU A 38 1.19 -7.27 -14.72
N PRO A 39 1.69 -6.73 -13.60
CA PRO A 39 3.12 -6.50 -13.42
C PRO A 39 3.89 -7.82 -13.51
N ASP A 40 5.03 -7.78 -14.18
CA ASP A 40 6.00 -8.88 -14.12
C ASP A 40 6.93 -8.64 -12.91
N TYR A 41 6.58 -9.24 -11.78
CA TYR A 41 7.36 -9.12 -10.54
C TYR A 41 8.70 -9.87 -10.59
N GLU A 42 8.92 -10.73 -11.59
CA GLU A 42 10.21 -11.40 -11.86
C GLU A 42 11.12 -10.55 -12.76
N ASN A 43 10.56 -9.58 -13.49
CA ASN A 43 11.33 -8.62 -14.28
C ASN A 43 11.87 -7.45 -13.43
N TYR A 44 12.92 -7.74 -12.66
CA TYR A 44 13.57 -6.77 -11.80
C TYR A 44 15.10 -6.76 -11.88
N LEU A 45 15.69 -5.66 -11.43
CA LEU A 45 17.12 -5.55 -11.13
C LEU A 45 17.33 -5.07 -9.69
N THR A 46 18.37 -5.58 -9.03
CA THR A 46 18.72 -5.24 -7.64
C THR A 46 19.94 -4.34 -7.58
N TYR A 47 19.91 -3.34 -6.69
CA TYR A 47 20.98 -2.35 -6.54
C TYR A 47 21.31 -2.10 -5.07
N ASN A 48 22.57 -1.79 -4.78
CA ASN A 48 23.00 -1.19 -3.50
C ASN A 48 23.73 0.14 -3.75
N GLU A 49 24.48 0.63 -2.77
CA GLU A 49 25.23 1.88 -2.87
C GLU A 49 26.41 1.84 -3.86
N THR A 50 26.83 0.66 -4.29
CA THR A 50 27.94 0.44 -5.22
C THR A 50 27.50 0.25 -6.67
N GLY A 51 26.24 -0.11 -6.89
CA GLY A 51 25.68 -0.33 -8.22
C GLY A 51 24.71 -1.51 -8.24
N GLU A 52 24.56 -2.11 -9.41
CA GLU A 52 23.79 -3.34 -9.59
C GLU A 52 24.47 -4.52 -8.88
N ILE A 53 23.68 -5.34 -8.21
CA ILE A 53 24.11 -6.51 -7.47
C ILE A 53 23.18 -7.68 -7.77
N GLU A 54 23.66 -8.90 -7.55
CA GLU A 54 22.84 -10.12 -7.54
C GLU A 54 22.56 -10.51 -6.09
N ILE A 55 21.33 -10.92 -5.79
CA ILE A 55 20.91 -11.38 -4.46
C ILE A 55 20.47 -12.85 -4.59
N ASP A 56 21.27 -13.76 -4.05
CA ASP A 56 21.01 -15.19 -4.00
C ASP A 56 20.46 -15.60 -2.62
N LEU A 57 19.32 -15.00 -2.24
CA LEU A 57 18.68 -15.21 -0.95
C LEU A 57 17.17 -15.49 -1.03
N TRP A 58 16.58 -15.33 -2.22
CA TRP A 58 15.13 -15.49 -2.43
C TRP A 58 14.66 -16.91 -2.12
N ASP A 59 15.31 -17.92 -2.68
CA ASP A 59 14.97 -19.33 -2.43
C ASP A 59 15.10 -19.70 -0.95
N ALA A 60 16.13 -19.19 -0.27
CA ALA A 60 16.33 -19.45 1.16
C ALA A 60 15.23 -18.82 2.03
N TYR A 61 14.73 -17.63 1.64
CA TYR A 61 13.58 -17.01 2.30
C TYR A 61 12.31 -17.83 2.05
N ASP A 62 12.02 -18.18 0.79
CA ASP A 62 10.82 -18.91 0.40
C ASP A 62 10.71 -20.27 1.09
N GLU A 63 11.82 -21.00 1.23
CA GLU A 63 11.84 -22.27 1.96
C GLU A 63 11.58 -22.08 3.46
N ALA A 64 12.13 -21.03 4.07
CA ALA A 64 11.87 -20.72 5.47
C ALA A 64 10.42 -20.26 5.69
N ASP A 65 9.85 -19.48 4.77
CA ASP A 65 8.45 -19.04 4.84
C ASP A 65 7.49 -20.23 4.76
N LYS A 66 7.71 -21.18 3.85
CA LYS A 66 6.92 -22.42 3.77
C LYS A 66 6.92 -23.19 5.10
N VAL A 67 8.07 -23.31 5.74
CA VAL A 67 8.21 -23.98 7.05
C VAL A 67 7.50 -23.19 8.15
N ALA A 68 7.66 -21.87 8.19
CA ALA A 68 7.01 -21.00 9.16
C ALA A 68 5.48 -21.03 9.02
N THR A 69 4.97 -21.00 7.78
CA THR A 69 3.54 -21.12 7.44
C THR A 69 2.96 -22.47 7.85
N ALA A 70 3.69 -23.58 7.64
CA ALA A 70 3.26 -24.89 8.13
C ALA A 70 3.17 -24.94 9.66
N GLU A 71 4.14 -24.35 10.36
CA GLU A 71 4.12 -24.25 11.82
C GLU A 71 2.97 -23.36 12.30
N ALA A 72 2.64 -22.27 11.60
CA ALA A 72 1.48 -21.43 11.89
C ALA A 72 0.17 -22.26 11.90
N GLY A 73 0.00 -23.12 10.90
CA GLY A 73 -1.15 -24.04 10.80
C GLY A 73 -1.21 -25.03 11.97
N ARG A 74 -0.07 -25.57 12.40
CA ARG A 74 0.02 -26.43 13.57
C ARG A 74 -0.34 -25.68 14.86
N LEU A 75 0.25 -24.50 15.08
CA LEU A 75 -0.02 -23.68 16.26
C LEU A 75 -1.51 -23.34 16.39
N LEU A 76 -2.16 -23.00 15.28
CA LEU A 76 -3.59 -22.74 15.23
C LEU A 76 -4.43 -23.99 15.58
N THR A 77 -4.10 -25.13 14.96
CA THR A 77 -4.84 -26.40 15.16
C THR A 77 -4.72 -26.94 16.57
N ASP A 78 -3.51 -26.85 17.14
CA ASP A 78 -3.21 -27.35 18.49
C ASP A 78 -3.61 -26.33 19.59
N ASN A 79 -4.18 -25.18 19.21
CA ASN A 79 -4.52 -24.08 20.12
C ASN A 79 -3.32 -23.64 20.98
N VAL A 80 -2.15 -23.58 20.35
CA VAL A 80 -0.91 -23.09 20.95
C VAL A 80 -0.87 -21.57 20.83
N ARG A 81 -0.23 -20.93 21.81
CA ARG A 81 -0.04 -19.48 21.80
C ARG A 81 0.71 -19.05 20.54
N ASP A 82 0.20 -17.98 19.92
CA ASP A 82 0.80 -17.32 18.77
C ASP A 82 2.20 -16.73 19.05
N GLN A 83 2.96 -16.54 17.97
CA GLN A 83 4.30 -15.94 17.96
C GLN A 83 4.41 -14.89 16.86
N SER A 84 5.47 -14.07 16.89
CA SER A 84 5.70 -13.13 15.79
C SER A 84 6.15 -13.86 14.52
N THR A 85 5.85 -13.31 13.35
CA THR A 85 6.37 -13.85 12.08
C THR A 85 7.90 -13.91 12.09
N ARG A 86 8.56 -12.92 12.71
CA ARG A 86 10.02 -12.90 12.92
C ARG A 86 10.52 -14.16 13.64
N ALA A 87 9.87 -14.54 14.74
CA ALA A 87 10.25 -15.74 15.48
C ALA A 87 9.99 -17.02 14.67
N GLY A 88 8.89 -17.07 13.92
CA GLY A 88 8.57 -18.17 13.01
C GLY A 88 9.66 -18.40 11.96
N LEU A 89 10.03 -17.34 11.23
CA LEU A 89 11.08 -17.40 10.21
C LEU A 89 12.45 -17.78 10.80
N ALA A 90 12.82 -17.21 11.94
CA ALA A 90 14.08 -17.55 12.60
C ALA A 90 14.17 -19.04 12.99
N LEU A 91 13.08 -19.60 13.52
CA LEU A 91 12.98 -21.02 13.85
C LEU A 91 12.92 -21.92 12.61
N ALA A 92 12.45 -21.38 11.48
CA ALA A 92 12.42 -22.04 10.18
C ALA A 92 13.77 -21.99 9.43
N GLY A 93 14.78 -21.29 9.97
CA GLY A 93 16.12 -21.22 9.39
C GLY A 93 16.48 -19.89 8.73
N TRP A 94 15.56 -18.92 8.71
CA TRP A 94 15.81 -17.57 8.21
C TRP A 94 16.01 -16.59 9.37
N ASN A 95 17.26 -16.38 9.76
CA ASN A 95 17.65 -15.45 10.82
C ASN A 95 18.90 -14.65 10.41
N PRO A 96 18.77 -13.72 9.44
CA PRO A 96 19.90 -12.94 8.94
C PRO A 96 20.44 -11.98 10.01
N GLU A 97 21.71 -11.60 9.86
CA GLU A 97 22.33 -10.56 10.67
C GLU A 97 21.67 -9.19 10.40
N VAL A 98 21.65 -8.33 11.41
CA VAL A 98 20.92 -7.04 11.35
C VAL A 98 21.52 -6.08 10.32
N ASP A 99 22.80 -6.24 9.98
CA ASP A 99 23.53 -5.44 8.99
C ASP A 99 23.58 -6.07 7.59
N ASP A 100 22.94 -7.22 7.38
CA ASP A 100 22.75 -7.79 6.04
C ASP A 100 21.59 -7.08 5.32
N MET A 101 21.93 -6.01 4.61
CA MET A 101 20.95 -5.19 3.90
C MET A 101 20.36 -5.86 2.66
N SER A 102 21.00 -6.89 2.12
CA SER A 102 20.43 -7.72 1.05
C SER A 102 19.33 -8.62 1.62
N ALA A 103 19.57 -9.28 2.75
CA ALA A 103 18.54 -10.05 3.44
C ALA A 103 17.41 -9.14 3.93
N ALA A 104 17.72 -7.95 4.44
CA ALA A 104 16.70 -6.98 4.85
C ALA A 104 15.82 -6.52 3.68
N LEU A 105 16.37 -6.38 2.47
CA LEU A 105 15.61 -6.10 1.26
C LEU A 105 14.68 -7.26 0.90
N VAL A 106 15.19 -8.51 0.89
CA VAL A 106 14.38 -9.71 0.60
C VAL A 106 13.18 -9.81 1.54
N GLU A 107 13.41 -9.60 2.83
CA GLU A 107 12.32 -9.58 3.81
C GLU A 107 11.33 -8.44 3.58
N TRP A 108 11.82 -7.25 3.24
CA TRP A 108 10.95 -6.11 3.00
C TRP A 108 10.04 -6.36 1.80
N ILE A 109 10.60 -6.89 0.70
CA ILE A 109 9.87 -7.17 -0.54
C ILE A 109 8.80 -8.24 -0.32
N ASN A 110 9.14 -9.34 0.35
CA ASN A 110 8.22 -10.45 0.54
C ASN A 110 7.13 -10.20 1.60
N PHE A 111 7.38 -9.30 2.56
CA PHE A 111 6.49 -9.15 3.70
C PHE A 111 6.06 -7.71 3.95
N ASP A 112 7.00 -6.81 4.21
CA ASP A 112 6.69 -5.44 4.63
C ASP A 112 5.96 -4.67 3.52
N TRP A 113 6.22 -4.99 2.25
CA TRP A 113 5.53 -4.39 1.12
C TRP A 113 4.02 -4.67 1.17
N SER A 114 3.63 -5.92 1.44
CA SER A 114 2.23 -6.37 1.47
C SER A 114 1.54 -6.04 2.79
N ILE A 115 2.23 -6.29 3.91
CA ILE A 115 1.66 -6.21 5.27
C ILE A 115 1.80 -4.81 5.87
N ALA A 116 2.70 -3.99 5.32
CA ALA A 116 2.92 -2.60 5.71
C ALA A 116 3.36 -2.40 7.18
N VAL A 117 3.85 -3.48 7.81
CA VAL A 117 4.52 -3.49 9.11
C VAL A 117 5.59 -4.58 9.12
N PRO A 118 6.70 -4.41 9.87
CA PRO A 118 7.73 -5.44 9.98
C PRO A 118 7.25 -6.70 10.71
N HIS A 119 7.89 -7.82 10.38
CA HIS A 119 7.66 -9.16 10.93
C HIS A 119 7.64 -9.24 12.46
N ASP A 120 8.36 -8.36 13.16
CA ASP A 120 8.42 -8.29 14.62
C ASP A 120 7.08 -7.97 15.27
N TYR A 121 6.22 -7.25 14.56
CA TYR A 121 4.93 -6.77 15.03
C TYR A 121 3.75 -7.55 14.45
N SER A 122 4.01 -8.48 13.55
CA SER A 122 2.99 -9.28 12.88
C SER A 122 2.88 -10.65 13.55
N SER A 123 1.63 -11.08 13.72
CA SER A 123 1.29 -12.44 14.16
C SER A 123 1.65 -13.44 13.07
N LEU A 124 2.31 -14.54 13.42
CA LEU A 124 2.55 -15.63 12.47
C LEU A 124 1.22 -16.28 12.06
N ILE A 125 0.39 -16.69 13.04
CA ILE A 125 -0.87 -17.39 12.77
C ILE A 125 -1.82 -16.54 11.92
N PHE A 126 -2.05 -15.29 12.33
CA PHE A 126 -3.04 -14.44 11.67
C PHE A 126 -2.51 -13.84 10.36
N ASN A 127 -1.19 -13.69 10.18
CA ASN A 127 -0.64 -13.31 8.88
C ASN A 127 -0.84 -14.43 7.85
N THR A 128 -0.44 -15.67 8.18
CA THR A 128 -0.68 -16.84 7.32
C THR A 128 -2.17 -17.01 7.00
N ALA A 129 -3.06 -16.77 7.98
CA ALA A 129 -4.49 -16.78 7.72
C ALA A 129 -4.90 -15.71 6.70
N VAL A 130 -4.43 -14.47 6.85
CA VAL A 130 -4.72 -13.37 5.92
C VAL A 130 -4.24 -13.68 4.51
N GLU A 131 -3.02 -14.20 4.34
CA GLU A 131 -2.48 -14.60 3.04
C GLU A 131 -3.34 -15.68 2.40
N ASN A 132 -3.73 -16.72 3.16
CA ASN A 132 -4.59 -17.78 2.65
C ASN A 132 -6.00 -17.27 2.28
N PHE A 133 -6.60 -16.40 3.09
CA PHE A 133 -7.91 -15.80 2.79
C PHE A 133 -7.87 -14.77 1.66
N THR A 134 -6.69 -14.25 1.33
CA THR A 134 -6.50 -13.28 0.25
C THR A 134 -6.07 -14.01 -1.02
N TYR A 135 -4.85 -14.50 -1.08
CA TYR A 135 -4.26 -15.09 -2.27
C TYR A 135 -4.78 -16.52 -2.51
N GLY A 136 -4.84 -17.34 -1.46
CA GLY A 136 -5.37 -18.70 -1.56
C GLY A 136 -6.84 -18.80 -2.00
N LEU A 137 -7.66 -17.78 -1.70
CA LEU A 137 -9.07 -17.74 -2.10
C LEU A 137 -9.37 -16.86 -3.31
N LEU A 138 -8.71 -15.71 -3.45
CA LEU A 138 -9.02 -14.71 -4.49
C LEU A 138 -8.08 -14.81 -5.70
N GLY A 139 -6.97 -15.51 -5.57
CA GLY A 139 -5.91 -15.66 -6.58
C GLY A 139 -4.72 -14.73 -6.35
N ASP A 140 -3.63 -15.03 -7.05
CA ASP A 140 -2.33 -14.36 -6.90
C ASP A 140 -2.16 -13.14 -7.84
N GLU A 141 -3.16 -12.86 -8.66
CA GLU A 141 -3.10 -11.77 -9.65
C GLU A 141 -3.32 -10.39 -9.00
N GLU A 142 -2.33 -9.51 -9.17
CA GLU A 142 -2.37 -8.12 -8.69
C GLU A 142 -2.27 -7.11 -9.85
N PRO A 143 -3.33 -6.96 -10.66
CA PRO A 143 -3.31 -6.04 -11.79
C PRO A 143 -3.10 -4.58 -11.38
N PHE A 144 -2.16 -3.93 -12.07
CA PHE A 144 -1.93 -2.50 -12.03
C PHE A 144 -2.91 -1.76 -12.94
N ILE A 145 -3.47 -0.66 -12.46
CA ILE A 145 -4.47 0.11 -13.21
C ILE A 145 -3.76 1.13 -14.10
N VAL A 146 -3.91 0.96 -15.41
CA VAL A 146 -3.41 1.89 -16.43
C VAL A 146 -4.54 2.69 -17.10
N ASP A 147 -5.79 2.51 -16.65
CA ASP A 147 -6.94 3.26 -17.13
C ASP A 147 -6.78 4.76 -16.86
N SER A 148 -6.72 5.57 -17.91
CA SER A 148 -6.61 7.03 -17.81
C SER A 148 -7.83 7.69 -17.17
N ARG A 149 -8.98 6.99 -17.10
CA ARG A 149 -10.18 7.46 -16.42
C ARG A 149 -10.07 7.34 -14.89
N GLY A 150 -9.20 6.45 -14.39
CA GLY A 150 -8.97 6.22 -12.96
C GLY A 150 -10.00 5.30 -12.27
N TYR A 151 -9.65 4.82 -11.08
CA TYR A 151 -10.45 3.95 -10.20
C TYR A 151 -11.81 4.55 -9.85
N ASN A 152 -11.92 5.88 -9.74
CA ASN A 152 -13.20 6.55 -9.50
C ASN A 152 -14.27 6.14 -10.52
N THR A 153 -13.86 5.85 -11.76
CA THR A 153 -14.78 5.38 -12.81
C THR A 153 -15.55 4.14 -12.40
N ILE A 154 -14.93 3.23 -11.66
CA ILE A 154 -15.59 2.02 -11.17
C ILE A 154 -16.64 2.40 -10.13
N VAL A 155 -16.26 3.18 -9.12
CA VAL A 155 -17.19 3.58 -8.04
C VAL A 155 -18.37 4.40 -8.58
N SER A 156 -18.09 5.37 -9.45
CA SER A 156 -19.11 6.18 -10.10
C SER A 156 -19.97 5.34 -11.05
N GLY A 157 -19.37 4.41 -11.80
CA GLY A 157 -20.07 3.49 -12.70
C GLY A 157 -21.05 2.61 -11.94
N GLU A 158 -20.59 1.97 -10.86
CA GLU A 158 -21.42 1.15 -9.98
C GLU A 158 -22.55 1.96 -9.33
N ALA A 159 -22.25 3.15 -8.82
CA ALA A 159 -23.27 4.03 -8.24
C ALA A 159 -24.36 4.39 -9.26
N LEU A 160 -23.99 4.67 -10.52
CA LEU A 160 -24.93 5.01 -11.59
C LEU A 160 -25.83 3.85 -12.03
N THR A 161 -25.53 2.60 -11.64
CA THR A 161 -26.44 1.47 -11.90
C THR A 161 -27.74 1.55 -11.09
N PHE A 162 -27.72 2.26 -9.96
CA PHE A 162 -28.86 2.37 -9.06
C PHE A 162 -29.18 3.80 -8.58
N LEU A 163 -28.29 4.78 -8.75
CA LEU A 163 -28.50 6.19 -8.42
C LEU A 163 -28.59 7.04 -9.69
N GLN A 164 -29.45 8.06 -9.66
CA GLN A 164 -29.48 9.09 -10.71
C GLN A 164 -28.61 10.30 -10.33
N PRO A 165 -28.22 11.17 -11.29
CA PRO A 165 -27.60 12.44 -10.95
C PRO A 165 -28.48 13.24 -9.97
N ASN A 166 -27.88 13.69 -8.86
CA ASN A 166 -28.59 14.36 -7.74
C ASN A 166 -29.68 13.51 -7.08
N ASP A 167 -29.52 12.19 -7.04
CA ASP A 167 -30.44 11.29 -6.35
C ASP A 167 -30.58 11.69 -4.87
N PRO A 168 -31.80 11.92 -4.35
CA PRO A 168 -32.01 12.35 -2.98
C PRO A 168 -31.60 11.30 -1.93
N ARG A 169 -31.35 10.05 -2.34
CA ARG A 169 -30.84 9.00 -1.46
C ARG A 169 -29.34 9.18 -1.14
N LEU A 170 -28.60 9.92 -1.95
CA LEU A 170 -27.18 10.19 -1.73
C LEU A 170 -26.98 11.56 -1.11
N LEU A 171 -26.59 11.58 0.16
CA LEU A 171 -26.38 12.82 0.92
C LEU A 171 -24.88 13.09 1.08
N LEU A 172 -24.36 13.95 0.22
CA LEU A 172 -22.98 14.43 0.29
C LEU A 172 -22.88 15.62 1.25
N ASN A 173 -21.68 15.87 1.79
CA ASN A 173 -21.44 16.91 2.81
C ASN A 173 -22.28 16.73 4.09
N THR A 174 -22.78 15.53 4.34
CA THR A 174 -23.53 15.15 5.53
C THR A 174 -22.62 14.38 6.47
N ILE A 175 -22.16 15.05 7.53
CA ILE A 175 -21.21 14.47 8.49
C ILE A 175 -22.02 13.85 9.63
N VAL A 176 -21.94 12.53 9.77
CA VAL A 176 -22.54 11.80 10.90
C VAL A 176 -21.71 12.04 12.16
N THR A 177 -22.37 12.34 13.28
CA THR A 177 -21.72 12.55 14.59
C THR A 177 -22.21 11.57 15.64
N ASP A 178 -23.43 11.06 15.53
CA ASP A 178 -24.03 10.18 16.53
C ASP A 178 -24.92 9.13 15.87
N ILE A 179 -24.83 7.89 16.34
CA ILE A 179 -25.65 6.77 15.88
C ILE A 179 -26.35 6.16 17.09
N SER A 180 -27.67 6.28 17.15
CA SER A 180 -28.49 5.63 18.16
C SER A 180 -29.25 4.44 17.56
N HIS A 181 -29.30 3.31 18.26
CA HIS A 181 -30.05 2.13 17.81
C HIS A 181 -30.76 1.43 18.97
N SER A 182 -31.84 0.74 18.63
CA SER A 182 -32.66 -0.05 19.54
C SER A 182 -33.38 -1.16 18.75
N ASP A 183 -34.19 -1.96 19.44
CA ASP A 183 -35.01 -2.99 18.79
C ASP A 183 -36.03 -2.42 17.78
N SER A 184 -36.33 -1.12 17.84
CA SER A 184 -37.24 -0.45 16.90
C SER A 184 -36.55 0.19 15.69
N GLY A 185 -35.22 0.15 15.60
CA GLY A 185 -34.45 0.70 14.47
C GLY A 185 -33.27 1.57 14.87
N VAL A 186 -32.76 2.33 13.90
CA VAL A 186 -31.56 3.17 14.01
C VAL A 186 -31.90 4.61 13.66
N THR A 187 -31.38 5.57 14.43
CA THR A 187 -31.39 7.00 14.12
C THR A 187 -29.95 7.51 14.04
N VAL A 188 -29.61 8.08 12.89
CA VAL A 188 -28.32 8.70 12.59
C VAL A 188 -28.48 10.20 12.72
N HIS A 189 -27.65 10.85 13.55
CA HIS A 189 -27.62 12.28 13.73
C HIS A 189 -26.41 12.89 13.02
N ASN A 190 -26.67 14.01 12.36
CA ASN A 190 -25.69 14.73 11.57
C ASN A 190 -25.22 16.00 12.30
N ALA A 191 -24.03 16.47 11.95
CA ALA A 191 -23.40 17.66 12.54
C ALA A 191 -24.22 18.94 12.36
N ASP A 192 -25.07 19.01 11.33
CA ASP A 192 -25.97 20.15 11.06
C ASP A 192 -27.26 20.10 11.91
N GLY A 193 -27.41 19.12 12.79
CA GLY A 193 -28.58 18.90 13.64
C GLY A 193 -29.71 18.12 12.97
N THR A 194 -29.57 17.75 11.69
CA THR A 194 -30.54 16.87 11.02
C THR A 194 -30.38 15.41 11.47
N CYS A 195 -31.38 14.58 11.20
CA CYS A 195 -31.31 13.16 11.49
C CYS A 195 -32.03 12.31 10.44
N ILE A 196 -31.64 11.04 10.36
CA ILE A 196 -32.20 10.04 9.45
C ILE A 196 -32.54 8.80 10.28
N SER A 197 -33.79 8.34 10.19
CA SER A 197 -34.23 7.10 10.85
C SER A 197 -34.48 6.00 9.83
N ALA A 198 -34.05 4.78 10.16
CA ALA A 198 -34.19 3.59 9.33
C ALA A 198 -34.35 2.33 10.19
N ALA A 199 -34.82 1.24 9.57
CA ALA A 199 -34.87 -0.06 10.25
C ALA A 199 -33.47 -0.62 10.55
N TYR A 200 -32.50 -0.35 9.67
CA TYR A 200 -31.11 -0.83 9.78
C TYR A 200 -30.14 0.24 9.28
N ALA A 201 -28.89 0.16 9.75
CA ALA A 201 -27.78 0.97 9.24
C ALA A 201 -26.55 0.10 9.00
N ILE A 202 -25.81 0.40 7.94
CA ILE A 202 -24.51 -0.21 7.63
C ILE A 202 -23.46 0.88 7.79
N ASN A 203 -22.47 0.64 8.65
CA ASN A 203 -21.38 1.59 8.88
C ASN A 203 -20.12 1.15 8.14
N THR A 204 -19.71 1.97 7.16
CA THR A 204 -18.50 1.78 6.35
C THR A 204 -17.42 2.83 6.66
N SER A 205 -17.50 3.48 7.83
CA SER A 205 -16.49 4.44 8.27
C SER A 205 -15.10 3.79 8.33
N SER A 206 -14.08 4.58 7.98
CA SER A 206 -12.70 4.10 8.05
C SER A 206 -12.31 3.77 9.49
N LEU A 207 -11.32 2.88 9.65
CA LEU A 207 -10.77 2.54 10.97
C LEU A 207 -10.28 3.78 11.73
N GLY A 208 -9.75 4.79 11.03
CA GLY A 208 -9.34 6.06 11.64
C GLY A 208 -10.49 6.81 12.29
N VAL A 209 -11.63 6.92 11.61
CA VAL A 209 -12.84 7.53 12.18
C VAL A 209 -13.30 6.77 13.42
N LEU A 210 -13.27 5.42 13.38
CA LEU A 210 -13.68 4.57 14.50
C LEU A 210 -12.72 4.65 15.70
N LYS A 211 -11.43 4.92 15.49
CA LYS A 211 -10.44 5.08 16.56
C LYS A 211 -10.40 6.47 17.17
N HIS A 212 -10.83 7.49 16.42
CA HIS A 212 -10.82 8.89 16.85
C HIS A 212 -12.12 9.35 17.53
N ASP A 213 -13.01 8.41 17.88
CA ASP A 213 -14.30 8.67 18.54
C ASP A 213 -15.09 9.82 17.88
N SER A 214 -14.95 9.98 16.56
CA SER A 214 -15.60 11.06 15.81
C SER A 214 -17.11 10.83 15.63
N VAL A 215 -17.56 9.61 15.89
CA VAL A 215 -18.97 9.20 15.88
C VAL A 215 -19.28 8.54 17.21
N SER A 216 -20.29 9.05 17.92
CA SER A 216 -20.78 8.45 19.15
C SER A 216 -21.79 7.32 18.85
N TYR A 217 -21.88 6.33 19.74
CA TYR A 217 -22.81 5.21 19.61
C TYR A 217 -23.68 5.08 20.86
N THR A 218 -24.99 4.97 20.67
CA THR A 218 -25.95 4.75 21.76
C THR A 218 -26.85 3.54 21.43
N PRO A 219 -26.77 2.42 22.17
CA PRO A 219 -25.78 2.12 23.19
C PRO A 219 -24.34 2.12 22.64
N ALA A 220 -23.37 2.29 23.55
CA ALA A 220 -21.96 2.25 23.20
C ALA A 220 -21.59 0.90 22.56
N LEU A 221 -20.57 0.92 21.69
CA LEU A 221 -20.06 -0.31 21.10
C LEU A 221 -19.62 -1.28 22.20
N PRO A 222 -19.97 -2.58 22.09
CA PRO A 222 -19.61 -3.56 23.10
C PRO A 222 -18.09 -3.70 23.19
N THR A 223 -17.59 -4.02 24.39
CA THR A 223 -16.14 -4.04 24.68
C THR A 223 -15.34 -4.85 23.67
N TRP A 224 -15.83 -6.02 23.24
CA TRP A 224 -15.13 -6.85 22.26
C TRP A 224 -14.92 -6.14 20.91
N LYS A 225 -15.87 -5.31 20.47
CA LYS A 225 -15.78 -4.56 19.21
C LYS A 225 -14.82 -3.39 19.36
N SER A 226 -14.88 -2.68 20.47
CA SER A 226 -13.95 -1.60 20.80
C SER A 226 -12.51 -2.12 20.92
N THR A 227 -12.31 -3.27 21.58
CA THR A 227 -10.99 -3.95 21.64
C THR A 227 -10.48 -4.30 20.24
N ALA A 228 -11.34 -4.86 19.37
CA ALA A 228 -10.95 -5.16 18.00
C ALA A 228 -10.53 -3.88 17.24
N ILE A 229 -11.33 -2.82 17.29
CA ILE A 229 -11.00 -1.51 16.68
C ILE A 229 -9.65 -0.99 17.19
N GLN A 230 -9.38 -1.11 18.50
CA GLN A 230 -8.13 -0.62 19.08
C GLN A 230 -6.91 -1.49 18.72
N ASN A 231 -7.09 -2.80 18.55
CA ASN A 231 -6.00 -3.72 18.20
C ASN A 231 -5.48 -3.57 16.77
N PHE A 232 -6.30 -3.13 15.81
CA PHE A 232 -5.82 -2.92 14.45
C PHE A 232 -4.87 -1.72 14.38
N GLY A 233 -3.65 -1.93 13.88
CA GLY A 233 -2.72 -0.84 13.55
C GLY A 233 -3.18 -0.08 12.31
N MET A 234 -3.04 1.25 12.32
CA MET A 234 -3.17 2.04 11.09
C MET A 234 -1.78 2.36 10.57
N THR A 235 -1.38 1.66 9.51
CA THR A 235 -0.18 2.01 8.76
C THR A 235 -0.47 3.14 7.78
N THR A 236 0.57 3.87 7.40
CA THR A 236 0.48 4.86 6.33
C THR A 236 1.38 4.44 5.20
N TYR A 237 0.80 4.36 4.01
CA TYR A 237 1.50 4.07 2.78
C TYR A 237 1.70 5.37 2.01
N THR A 238 2.74 5.51 1.21
CA THR A 238 2.93 6.69 0.35
C THR A 238 3.48 6.22 -0.97
N LYS A 239 2.96 6.75 -2.07
CA LYS A 239 3.49 6.54 -3.41
C LYS A 239 4.02 7.85 -3.96
N ILE A 240 5.22 7.85 -4.49
CA ILE A 240 5.87 9.00 -5.10
C ILE A 240 5.94 8.75 -6.60
N PHE A 241 5.55 9.74 -7.40
CA PHE A 241 5.66 9.74 -8.85
C PHE A 241 6.71 10.77 -9.27
N LEU A 242 7.55 10.36 -10.21
CA LEU A 242 8.77 11.05 -10.60
C LEU A 242 8.82 11.06 -12.12
N GLN A 243 8.76 12.25 -12.72
CA GLN A 243 8.91 12.42 -14.15
C GLN A 243 10.25 13.10 -14.45
N PHE A 244 11.03 12.47 -15.33
CA PHE A 244 12.32 12.96 -15.78
C PHE A 244 12.25 13.45 -17.23
N PRO A 245 13.25 14.24 -17.70
CA PRO A 245 13.31 14.64 -19.11
C PRO A 245 13.70 13.50 -20.06
N THR A 246 14.41 12.49 -19.55
CA THR A 246 14.87 11.33 -20.32
C THR A 246 14.91 10.10 -19.41
N THR A 247 14.73 8.92 -20.01
CA THR A 247 14.82 7.63 -19.31
C THR A 247 16.28 7.21 -19.29
N PHE A 248 16.88 7.13 -18.11
CA PHE A 248 18.29 6.78 -17.91
C PHE A 248 18.48 5.42 -17.21
N TRP A 249 17.38 4.69 -16.99
CA TRP A 249 17.34 3.32 -16.50
C TRP A 249 16.96 2.36 -17.64
N PRO A 250 17.19 1.04 -17.50
CA PRO A 250 16.77 0.04 -18.49
C PRO A 250 15.26 0.11 -18.78
N GLN A 251 14.89 0.18 -20.06
CA GLN A 251 13.49 0.34 -20.49
C GLN A 251 12.72 -0.97 -20.57
N ASP A 252 13.43 -2.09 -20.58
CA ASP A 252 12.96 -3.47 -20.59
C ASP A 252 12.80 -4.07 -19.19
N THR A 253 13.04 -3.29 -18.13
CA THR A 253 12.88 -3.69 -16.73
C THR A 253 11.68 -2.98 -16.08
N GLU A 254 10.82 -3.73 -15.39
CA GLU A 254 9.63 -3.19 -14.73
C GLU A 254 9.92 -2.68 -13.32
N LEU A 255 10.74 -3.40 -12.56
CA LEU A 255 11.00 -3.13 -11.15
C LEU A 255 12.49 -2.99 -10.86
N PHE A 256 12.80 -2.16 -9.88
CA PHE A 256 14.15 -1.97 -9.40
C PHE A 256 14.15 -1.96 -7.89
N TYR A 257 14.89 -2.88 -7.30
CA TYR A 257 14.99 -3.01 -5.87
C TYR A 257 16.27 -2.38 -5.34
N HIS A 258 16.19 -1.69 -4.21
CA HIS A 258 17.32 -1.00 -3.62
C HIS A 258 17.57 -1.43 -2.17
N ALA A 259 18.72 -2.08 -1.95
CA ALA A 259 19.25 -2.36 -0.63
C ALA A 259 20.01 -1.13 -0.14
N ASP A 260 19.34 -0.29 0.66
CA ASP A 260 20.01 0.84 1.32
C ASP A 260 21.04 0.29 2.33
N PRO A 261 22.28 0.81 2.38
CA PRO A 261 23.34 0.27 3.24
C PRO A 261 23.13 0.53 4.74
N HIS A 262 22.11 1.28 5.14
CA HIS A 262 21.95 1.78 6.51
C HIS A 262 20.53 1.65 7.06
N GLU A 263 19.50 1.68 6.20
CA GLU A 263 18.11 1.73 6.64
C GLU A 263 17.20 0.82 5.79
N ARG A 264 16.75 -0.28 6.40
CA ARG A 264 15.71 -1.15 5.82
C ARG A 264 14.49 -0.35 5.41
N GLY A 265 13.98 -0.61 4.21
CA GLY A 265 12.78 0.03 3.69
C GLY A 265 13.00 1.47 3.22
N ASN A 266 14.24 1.97 3.16
CA ASN A 266 14.50 3.29 2.57
C ASN A 266 14.47 3.24 1.04
N TYR A 267 13.31 3.55 0.45
CA TYR A 267 13.05 3.49 -1.00
C TYR A 267 13.42 2.14 -1.65
N PRO A 268 12.88 1.02 -1.15
CA PRO A 268 13.31 -0.31 -1.54
C PRO A 268 12.78 -0.73 -2.91
N VAL A 269 11.72 -0.07 -3.41
CA VAL A 269 11.07 -0.39 -4.70
C VAL A 269 10.93 0.86 -5.54
N PHE A 270 11.35 0.74 -6.79
CA PHE A 270 11.03 1.65 -7.88
C PHE A 270 10.35 0.87 -9.02
N GLN A 271 9.18 1.32 -9.47
CA GLN A 271 8.44 0.74 -10.58
C GLN A 271 8.50 1.67 -11.80
N SER A 272 9.00 1.15 -12.92
CA SER A 272 9.10 1.83 -14.21
C SER A 272 7.71 1.98 -14.84
N LEU A 273 7.17 3.19 -14.87
CA LEU A 273 5.93 3.45 -15.63
C LEU A 273 6.23 3.69 -17.12
N SER A 274 7.51 3.84 -17.48
CA SER A 274 8.00 3.93 -18.86
C SER A 274 8.03 2.61 -19.60
N HIS A 275 7.98 1.47 -18.90
CA HIS A 275 8.00 0.16 -19.54
C HIS A 275 6.78 0.02 -20.46
N ALA A 276 6.95 -0.71 -21.58
CA ALA A 276 5.95 -0.81 -22.65
C ALA A 276 4.62 -1.40 -22.18
N ALA A 277 4.64 -2.21 -21.11
CA ALA A 277 3.45 -2.74 -20.48
C ALA A 277 2.59 -1.64 -19.81
N TYR A 278 3.18 -0.52 -19.38
CA TYR A 278 2.47 0.56 -18.68
C TYR A 278 2.17 1.76 -19.60
N LEU A 279 2.88 2.89 -19.43
CA LEU A 279 2.64 4.11 -20.21
C LEU A 279 3.51 4.15 -21.48
N GLY A 280 4.59 3.39 -21.55
CA GLY A 280 5.35 3.06 -22.77
C GLY A 280 6.07 4.19 -23.51
N VAL A 281 5.93 5.47 -23.12
CA VAL A 281 6.50 6.60 -23.90
C VAL A 281 7.24 7.66 -23.10
N ASP A 282 6.91 7.86 -21.82
CA ASP A 282 7.49 8.95 -21.03
C ASP A 282 8.26 8.46 -19.81
N SER A 283 9.28 9.23 -19.40
CA SER A 283 10.25 8.91 -18.35
C SER A 283 9.65 9.06 -16.95
N ASN A 284 8.72 8.16 -16.62
CA ASN A 284 7.95 8.13 -15.39
C ASN A 284 8.40 6.94 -14.52
N LEU A 285 8.72 7.24 -13.28
CA LEU A 285 9.06 6.27 -12.25
C LEU A 285 8.15 6.47 -11.06
N SER A 286 7.76 5.39 -10.39
CA SER A 286 7.11 5.49 -9.09
C SER A 286 7.92 4.77 -8.03
N SER A 287 7.92 5.30 -6.81
CA SER A 287 8.61 4.69 -5.67
C SER A 287 7.80 4.81 -4.40
N GLN A 288 8.17 4.00 -3.41
CA GLN A 288 7.56 4.02 -2.09
C GLN A 288 8.62 4.44 -1.06
N PRO A 289 8.38 5.47 -0.25
CA PRO A 289 9.29 5.82 0.83
C PRO A 289 9.19 4.80 1.97
N PRO A 290 10.15 4.82 2.91
CA PRO A 290 10.05 4.03 4.12
C PRO A 290 8.72 4.25 4.83
N GLN A 291 8.09 3.13 5.18
CA GLN A 291 6.84 3.16 5.93
C GLN A 291 7.16 3.62 7.36
N PRO A 292 6.46 4.63 7.91
CA PRO A 292 6.76 5.11 9.25
C PRO A 292 6.52 4.00 10.26
N ASN A 293 7.58 3.49 10.87
CA ASN A 293 7.45 2.63 12.03
C ASN A 293 6.89 3.46 13.21
N ASN A 294 5.99 2.83 13.97
CA ASN A 294 5.28 3.47 15.07
C ASN A 294 6.26 4.16 16.04
N ARG A 295 6.16 5.50 16.08
CA ARG A 295 6.68 6.47 17.07
C ARG A 295 8.03 7.17 16.86
N THR A 296 8.88 6.82 15.89
CA THR A 296 10.14 7.58 15.69
C THR A 296 10.44 8.03 14.25
N ALA A 297 9.78 7.47 13.23
CA ALA A 297 9.88 7.99 11.87
C ALA A 297 8.89 9.16 11.62
N SER A 298 8.93 10.22 12.44
CA SER A 298 8.21 11.47 12.18
C SER A 298 8.94 12.41 11.22
N ASN A 299 10.07 12.01 10.65
CA ASN A 299 10.97 12.95 9.97
C ASN A 299 11.05 12.81 8.45
N ALA A 300 10.54 11.74 7.84
CA ALA A 300 10.33 11.71 6.40
C ALA A 300 9.08 12.55 6.08
N LYS A 301 9.29 13.83 5.74
CA LYS A 301 8.20 14.63 5.18
C LYS A 301 7.77 13.96 3.86
N PRO A 302 6.46 13.71 3.62
CA PRO A 302 5.96 13.10 2.38
C PRO A 302 6.38 13.83 1.09
N THR A 303 6.83 15.08 1.23
CA THR A 303 7.28 15.97 0.15
C THR A 303 8.79 15.94 -0.07
N GLN A 304 9.55 15.15 0.69
CA GLN A 304 11.01 15.13 0.57
C GLN A 304 11.43 14.19 -0.56
N LYS A 305 12.04 14.77 -1.60
CA LYS A 305 12.64 13.99 -2.71
C LYS A 305 13.58 12.92 -2.13
N PRO A 306 13.58 11.69 -2.66
CA PRO A 306 14.68 10.77 -2.41
C PRO A 306 15.98 11.50 -2.79
N LYS A 307 16.96 11.54 -1.88
CA LYS A 307 18.24 12.21 -2.17
C LYS A 307 18.89 11.45 -3.32
N PRO A 308 19.61 12.09 -4.27
CA PRO A 308 20.27 11.40 -5.39
C PRO A 308 21.05 10.13 -5.00
N ARG A 309 21.60 10.05 -3.78
CA ARG A 309 22.31 8.88 -3.26
C ARG A 309 21.45 7.66 -2.92
N SER A 310 20.14 7.83 -2.71
CA SER A 310 19.17 6.76 -2.46
C SER A 310 18.45 6.32 -3.75
N TRP A 311 19.02 6.64 -4.91
CA TRP A 311 18.50 6.18 -6.20
C TRP A 311 19.39 5.04 -6.70
N PRO A 312 18.81 3.93 -7.16
CA PRO A 312 19.57 2.79 -7.68
C PRO A 312 20.44 3.17 -8.89
N PHE A 313 20.07 4.25 -9.60
CA PHE A 313 20.64 4.65 -10.88
C PHE A 313 21.56 5.88 -10.83
N SER A 314 21.96 6.36 -9.64
CA SER A 314 22.76 7.59 -9.56
C SER A 314 24.17 7.34 -10.10
N PRO A 315 24.59 7.99 -11.21
CA PRO A 315 25.94 7.82 -11.72
C PRO A 315 26.91 8.50 -10.76
N ARG A 316 27.63 7.71 -9.95
CA ARG A 316 28.64 8.24 -9.01
C ARG A 316 29.96 8.60 -9.70
N CYS A 317 30.15 8.22 -10.97
CA CYS A 317 31.42 8.32 -11.69
C CYS A 317 31.38 9.16 -12.98
N SER A 318 30.53 10.20 -13.09
CA SER A 318 30.67 11.20 -14.16
C SER A 318 30.72 12.63 -13.59
N PRO A 319 31.89 13.30 -13.60
CA PRO A 319 32.01 14.69 -13.16
C PRO A 319 31.29 15.69 -14.08
N THR A 320 30.72 15.24 -15.20
CA THR A 320 30.31 16.11 -16.32
C THR A 320 28.81 16.07 -16.64
N SER A 321 28.00 15.26 -15.95
CA SER A 321 26.54 15.26 -16.16
C SER A 321 25.78 15.35 -14.84
N PRO A 322 25.11 16.48 -14.54
CA PRO A 322 24.27 16.58 -13.35
C PRO A 322 23.12 15.57 -13.46
N PHE A 323 22.82 14.88 -12.35
CA PHE A 323 21.64 14.01 -12.26
C PHE A 323 20.38 14.83 -12.59
N PRO A 324 19.52 14.36 -13.52
CA PRO A 324 18.37 15.14 -13.95
C PRO A 324 17.42 15.40 -12.78
N ASN A 325 16.92 16.62 -12.66
CA ASN A 325 15.95 16.97 -11.62
C ASN A 325 14.55 16.53 -12.07
N PRO A 326 13.86 15.63 -11.32
CA PRO A 326 12.51 15.24 -11.70
C PRO A 326 11.47 16.29 -11.30
N ARG A 327 10.38 16.34 -12.07
CA ARG A 327 9.08 16.81 -11.57
C ARG A 327 8.58 15.78 -10.55
N LEU A 328 8.21 16.23 -9.36
CA LEU A 328 7.86 15.38 -8.21
C LEU A 328 6.37 15.52 -7.89
N PHE A 329 5.72 14.39 -7.67
CA PHE A 329 4.39 14.33 -7.10
C PHE A 329 4.30 13.20 -6.07
N SER A 330 3.56 13.40 -4.98
CA SER A 330 3.46 12.42 -3.90
C SER A 330 2.01 12.22 -3.47
N ILE A 331 1.61 10.96 -3.32
CA ILE A 331 0.29 10.54 -2.87
C ILE A 331 0.46 9.83 -1.54
N ARG A 332 -0.12 10.39 -0.49
CA ARG A 332 -0.10 9.79 0.83
C ARG A 332 -1.40 9.07 1.11
N ALA A 333 -1.27 7.80 1.46
CA ALA A 333 -2.32 6.91 1.88
C ALA A 333 -2.35 6.81 3.41
N GLY A 334 -3.45 7.24 4.04
CA GLY A 334 -3.68 7.11 5.48
C GLY A 334 -3.54 8.45 6.21
N ARG A 335 -4.68 8.96 6.66
CA ARG A 335 -4.84 9.92 7.76
C ARG A 335 -6.16 9.62 8.46
#